data_AF-A0A838WKL7-F1
#
_entry.id   AF-A0A838WKL7-F1
#
_cell.length_a   1.000
_cell.length_b   1.000
_cell.length_c   1.000
_cell.angle_alpha   90.00
_cell.angle_beta   90.00
_cell.angle_gamma   90.00
#
_symmetry.space_group_name_H-M   'P 1'
#
loop_
_entity.id
_entity.type
_entity.pdbx_description
1 polymer ?
#
loop_
_entity_poly.entity_id
_entity_poly.type
_entity_poly.pdbx_seq_one_letter_code
_entity_poly.pdbx_strand_id
1 'polypeptide(L)'
;TRAGKVHDKRLLHESEIVQYIPDEVAIEGDLGFHGLEKEFVNVHLPHKKPKGKELTQQQKEENRELSRQRVVCEHAHSGIK
;
A
#
# COMPACT_ATOMS: atom_id res chain seq x y z
N THR A 1 -19.31 -11.95 8.53
CA THR A 1 -18.87 -10.55 8.66
C THR A 1 -17.85 -10.49 9.79
N ARG A 2 -16.57 -10.19 9.50
CA ARG A 2 -15.56 -10.04 10.57
C ARG A 2 -15.79 -8.69 11.27
N ALA A 3 -15.64 -8.65 12.60
CA ALA A 3 -15.81 -7.42 13.37
C ALA A 3 -14.80 -6.36 12.90
N GLY A 4 -15.23 -5.10 12.74
CA GLY A 4 -14.41 -3.96 12.30
C GLY A 4 -13.28 -3.54 13.26
N LYS A 5 -12.82 -4.46 14.11
CA LYS A 5 -11.76 -4.28 15.10
C LYS A 5 -10.40 -4.78 14.60
N VAL A 6 -10.35 -5.46 13.45
CA VAL A 6 -9.12 -6.03 12.88
C VAL A 6 -8.51 -5.02 11.90
N HIS A 7 -7.22 -4.72 12.09
CA HIS A 7 -6.47 -3.83 11.21
C HIS A 7 -6.21 -4.48 9.85
N ASP A 8 -6.25 -3.71 8.77
CA ASP A 8 -6.13 -4.21 7.39
C ASP A 8 -4.83 -4.97 7.15
N LYS A 9 -3.71 -4.52 7.75
CA LYS A 9 -2.43 -5.24 7.68
C LYS A 9 -2.52 -6.67 8.23
N ARG A 10 -3.28 -6.88 9.30
CA ARG A 10 -3.48 -8.20 9.88
C ARG A 10 -4.35 -9.06 8.96
N LEU A 11 -5.39 -8.47 8.35
CA LEU A 11 -6.21 -9.18 7.37
C LEU A 11 -5.39 -9.62 6.16
N LEU A 12 -4.53 -8.75 5.64
CA LEU A 12 -3.62 -9.08 4.53
C LEU A 12 -2.73 -10.27 4.89
N HIS A 13 -2.11 -10.24 6.08
CA HIS A 13 -1.24 -11.31 6.55
C HIS A 13 -2.01 -12.64 6.74
N GLU A 14 -3.20 -12.60 7.35
CA GLU A 14 -4.05 -13.79 7.52
C GLU A 14 -4.59 -14.35 6.19
N SER A 15 -4.71 -13.51 5.16
CA SER A 15 -5.21 -13.96 3.85
C SER A 15 -4.16 -14.69 3.01
N GLU A 16 -2.88 -14.49 3.33
CA GLU A 16 -1.73 -15.01 2.58
C GLU A 16 -1.75 -14.67 1.07
N ILE A 17 -2.62 -13.75 0.62
CA ILE A 17 -2.87 -13.51 -0.81
C ILE A 17 -1.63 -13.03 -1.55
N VAL A 18 -0.77 -12.27 -0.87
CA VAL A 18 0.43 -11.67 -1.45
C VAL A 18 1.41 -12.73 -1.96
N GLN A 19 1.45 -13.91 -1.34
CA GLN A 19 2.35 -14.99 -1.75
C GLN A 19 1.96 -15.65 -3.07
N TYR A 20 0.72 -15.41 -3.54
CA TYR A 20 0.23 -15.92 -4.81
C TYR A 20 0.31 -14.88 -5.93
N ILE A 21 0.77 -13.66 -5.63
CA ILE A 21 0.99 -12.63 -6.63
C ILE A 21 2.35 -12.92 -7.30
N PRO A 22 2.40 -13.06 -8.63
CA PRO A 22 3.67 -13.25 -9.33
C PRO A 22 4.62 -12.07 -9.10
N ASP A 23 5.92 -12.33 -8.96
CA ASP A 23 6.94 -11.30 -8.68
C ASP A 23 7.00 -10.17 -9.74
N GLU A 24 6.56 -10.46 -10.97
CA GLU A 24 6.46 -9.49 -12.06
C GLU A 24 5.33 -8.45 -11.86
N VAL A 25 4.36 -8.75 -11.01
CA VAL A 25 3.21 -7.87 -10.75
C VAL A 25 3.55 -6.94 -9.59
N ALA A 26 3.44 -5.64 -9.84
CA ALA A 26 3.68 -4.62 -8.82
C ALA A 26 2.57 -4.65 -7.76
N ILE A 27 2.98 -4.63 -6.49
CA ILE A 27 2.08 -4.55 -5.34
C ILE A 27 2.12 -3.12 -4.82
N GLU A 28 1.08 -2.34 -5.09
CA GLU A 28 0.94 -0.98 -4.55
C GLU A 28 0.07 -0.99 -3.29
N GLY A 29 0.50 -0.28 -2.25
CA GLY A 29 -0.22 -0.23 -0.98
C GLY A 29 -0.08 1.06 -0.21
N ASP A 30 -0.90 1.22 0.81
CA ASP A 30 -0.84 2.36 1.72
C ASP A 30 0.29 2.24 2.76
N LEU A 31 0.66 3.38 3.37
CA LEU A 31 1.70 3.43 4.41
C LEU A 31 1.42 2.52 5.63
N GLY A 32 0.16 2.16 5.86
CA GLY A 32 -0.25 1.20 6.90
C GLY A 32 0.35 -0.21 6.70
N PHE A 33 0.77 -0.55 5.47
CA PHE A 33 1.42 -1.81 5.13
C PHE A 33 2.94 -1.75 5.19
N HIS A 34 3.53 -0.67 5.72
CA HIS A 34 4.97 -0.55 5.85
C HIS A 34 5.60 -1.78 6.51
N GLY A 35 6.69 -2.27 5.92
CA GLY A 35 7.34 -3.55 6.25
C GLY A 35 6.98 -4.69 5.28
N LEU A 36 5.90 -4.59 4.50
CA LEU A 36 5.56 -5.59 3.48
C LEU A 36 6.66 -5.69 2.40
N GLU A 37 7.28 -4.55 2.07
CA GLU A 37 8.45 -4.43 1.18
C GLU A 37 9.70 -5.22 1.64
N LYS A 38 9.72 -5.70 2.88
CA LYS A 38 10.79 -6.57 3.39
C LYS A 38 10.48 -8.06 3.24
N GLU A 39 9.21 -8.39 3.06
CA GLU A 39 8.68 -9.75 2.98
C GLU A 39 8.48 -10.18 1.53
N PHE A 40 8.14 -9.24 0.64
CA PHE A 40 7.84 -9.49 -0.76
C PHE A 40 8.60 -8.54 -1.70
N VAL A 41 8.79 -8.97 -2.93
CA VAL A 41 9.42 -8.16 -3.99
C VAL A 41 8.38 -7.30 -4.71
N ASN A 42 8.87 -6.28 -5.43
CA ASN A 42 8.03 -5.41 -6.26
C ASN A 42 6.89 -4.70 -5.50
N VAL A 43 7.10 -4.44 -4.20
CA VAL A 43 6.17 -3.70 -3.34
C VAL A 43 6.50 -2.21 -3.40
N HIS A 44 5.51 -1.40 -3.76
CA HIS A 44 5.61 0.05 -3.86
C HIS A 44 4.72 0.70 -2.80
N LEU A 45 5.36 1.32 -1.81
CA LEU A 45 4.67 2.04 -0.72
C LEU A 45 5.10 3.51 -0.72
N PRO A 46 4.21 4.43 -0.29
CA PRO A 46 4.58 5.83 -0.12
C PRO A 46 5.75 6.00 0.85
N HIS A 47 6.63 6.95 0.57
CA HIS A 47 7.72 7.33 1.46
C HIS A 47 7.17 7.92 2.76
N LYS A 48 7.53 7.28 3.87
CA LYS A 48 7.30 7.81 5.21
C LYS A 48 8.18 9.02 5.47
N LYS A 49 7.60 10.12 5.96
CA LYS A 49 8.36 11.26 6.45
C LYS A 49 9.25 10.84 7.64
N PRO A 50 10.58 11.03 7.59
CA PRO A 50 11.46 10.75 8.71
C PRO A 50 11.21 11.72 9.88
N LYS A 51 11.40 11.25 11.12
CA LYS A 51 11.18 12.08 12.32
C LYS A 51 12.13 13.29 12.31
N GLY A 52 11.57 14.49 12.43
CA GLY A 52 12.33 15.74 12.47
C GLY A 52 12.97 16.17 11.15
N LYS A 53 12.60 15.52 10.03
CA LYS A 53 13.11 15.82 8.69
C LYS A 53 11.96 15.93 7.70
N GLU A 54 12.25 16.44 6.50
CA GLU A 54 11.28 16.53 5.40
C GLU A 54 11.50 15.45 4.36
N LEU A 55 10.46 15.16 3.59
CA LEU A 55 10.59 14.37 2.38
C LEU A 55 11.39 15.19 1.34
N THR A 56 12.26 14.52 0.60
CA THR A 56 12.92 15.13 -0.55
C THR A 56 11.90 15.45 -1.64
N GLN A 57 12.27 16.31 -2.59
CA GLN A 57 11.39 16.63 -3.72
C GLN A 57 11.03 15.37 -4.52
N GLN A 58 12.01 14.52 -4.80
CA GLN A 58 11.81 13.24 -5.46
C GLN A 58 10.80 12.35 -4.71
N GLN A 59 10.96 12.19 -3.39
CA GLN A 59 10.03 11.39 -2.59
C GLN A 59 8.60 11.96 -2.60
N LYS A 60 8.45 13.29 -2.68
CA LYS A 60 7.13 13.92 -2.81
C LYS A 60 6.51 13.65 -4.18
N GLU A 61 7.32 13.63 -5.23
CA GLU A 61 6.88 13.31 -6.60
C GLU A 61 6.45 11.84 -6.70
N GLU A 62 7.23 10.91 -6.15
CA GLU A 62 6.87 9.48 -6.04
C GLU A 62 5.57 9.29 -5.26
N ASN A 63 5.43 9.92 -4.09
CA ASN A 63 4.19 9.88 -3.32
C ASN A 63 2.99 10.46 -4.08
N ARG A 64 3.23 11.47 -4.93
CA ARG A 64 2.17 12.09 -5.74
C ARG A 64 1.69 11.16 -6.85
N GLU A 65 2.59 10.38 -7.44
CA GLU A 65 2.22 9.36 -8.43
C GLU A 65 1.39 8.25 -7.81
N LEU A 66 1.85 7.68 -6.68
CA LEU A 66 1.10 6.67 -5.93
C LEU A 66 -0.28 7.19 -5.47
N SER A 67 -0.35 8.46 -5.04
CA SER A 67 -1.62 9.09 -4.66
C SER A 67 -2.59 9.20 -5.84
N ARG A 68 -2.10 9.44 -7.07
CA ARG A 68 -2.96 9.48 -8.26
C ARG A 68 -3.53 8.11 -8.59
N GLN A 69 -2.74 7.04 -8.49
CA GLN A 69 -3.22 5.67 -8.69
C GLN A 69 -4.28 5.30 -7.65
N ARG A 70 -4.05 5.65 -6.39
CA ARG A 70 -5.00 5.40 -5.29
C ARG A 70 -6.39 5.98 -5.55
N VAL A 71 -6.47 7.20 -6.09
CA VAL A 71 -7.76 7.84 -6.42
C VAL A 71 -8.53 7.03 -7.47
N VAL A 72 -7.85 6.46 -8.46
CA VAL A 72 -8.48 5.60 -9.47
C VAL A 72 -9.02 4.32 -8.82
N CYS A 73 -8.23 3.68 -7.96
CA CYS A 73 -8.67 2.50 -7.21
C CYS A 73 -9.86 2.79 -6.29
N GLU A 74 -9.84 3.92 -5.56
CA GLU A 74 -10.94 4.34 -4.68
C GLU A 74 -12.24 4.60 -5.47
N HIS A 75 -12.16 5.21 -6.65
CA HIS A 75 -13.32 5.35 -7.54
C HIS A 75 -13.86 3.99 -8.00
N ALA A 76 -12.99 3.04 -8.35
CA ALA A 76 -13.41 1.69 -8.72
C ALA A 76 -14.09 0.97 -7.56
N HIS A 77 -13.51 1.03 -6.35
CA HIS A 77 -14.11 0.45 -5.14
C HIS A 77 -15.47 1.08 -4.80
N SER A 78 -15.62 2.40 -4.97
CA SER A 78 -16.90 3.08 -4.73
C SER A 78 -17.99 2.67 -5.73
N GLY A 79 -17.64 2.16 -6.91
CA GLY A 79 -18.58 1.67 -7.91
C GLY A 79 -19.09 0.25 -7.64
N ILE A 80 -18.42 -0.49 -6.76
CA ILE A 80 -18.82 -1.85 -6.37
C ILE A 80 -19.81 -1.71 -5.20
N LYS A 81 -21.09 -1.95 -5.48
CA LYS A 81 -22.18 -1.92 -4.49
C LYS A 81 -22.81 -3.29 -4.32
#